data_AF-A0A936SWJ9-F1
#
_entry.id   AF-A0A936SWJ9-F1
#
_cell.length_a   1.000
_cell.length_b   1.000
_cell.length_c   1.000
_cell.angle_alpha   90.00
_cell.angle_beta   90.00
_cell.angle_gamma   90.00
#
_symmetry.space_group_name_H-M   'P 1'
#
loop_
_entity.id
_entity.type
_entity.pdbx_description
1 polymer ?
#
loop_
_entity_poly.entity_id
_entity_poly.type
_entity_poly.pdbx_seq_one_letter_code
_entity_poly.pdbx_strand_id
1 'polypeptide(L)'
;MMEKVVELVRHNQTKRWSFFEGILSDRTIGMMEALDGFGYFTTGLSFLAVSMVLFLRAWYVFAVAVGDDPVLAVLGLVHDLLLVIILLELFRTTINFLKTKVITLEPFLYICVIASTRRILTTGAQVSYMGELTDLIFNRYLMDLGANVLVVVVLIVAVYLSRRTAPPAMIWRNENSSLH
;
A
#
# COMPACT_ATOMS: atom_id res chain seq x y z
N MET A 1 -12.80 16.47 -61.08
CA MET A 1 -12.32 17.58 -60.22
C MET A 1 -12.28 17.17 -58.73
N MET A 2 -13.23 16.37 -58.24
CA MET A 2 -13.27 15.87 -56.85
C MET A 2 -12.19 14.81 -56.51
N GLU A 3 -11.77 13.97 -57.47
CA GLU A 3 -10.73 12.94 -57.21
C GLU A 3 -9.35 13.52 -56.88
N LYS A 4 -8.96 14.64 -57.49
CA LYS A 4 -7.66 15.29 -57.21
C LYS A 4 -7.59 15.91 -55.82
N VAL A 5 -8.73 16.30 -55.23
CA VAL A 5 -8.80 16.86 -53.87
C VAL A 5 -8.67 15.75 -52.82
N VAL A 6 -9.19 14.55 -53.12
CA VAL A 6 -9.10 13.39 -52.22
C VAL A 6 -7.68 12.81 -52.18
N GLU A 7 -6.96 12.80 -53.31
CA GLU A 7 -5.57 12.33 -53.35
C GLU A 7 -4.58 13.28 -52.65
N LEU A 8 -4.77 14.61 -52.76
CA LEU A 8 -3.91 15.59 -52.10
C LEU A 8 -4.04 15.56 -50.56
N VAL A 9 -5.21 15.19 -50.03
CA VAL A 9 -5.40 15.04 -48.58
C VAL A 9 -4.79 13.74 -48.05
N ARG A 10 -4.78 12.67 -48.86
CA ARG A 10 -4.26 11.36 -48.44
C ARG A 10 -2.73 11.33 -48.33
N HIS A 11 -2.02 12.08 -49.17
CA HIS A 11 -0.54 12.06 -49.19
C HIS A 11 0.13 12.93 -48.11
N ASN A 12 -0.59 13.89 -47.51
CA ASN A 12 -0.03 14.81 -46.51
C ASN A 12 -0.21 14.34 -45.05
N GLN A 13 -1.02 13.30 -44.80
CA GLN A 13 -1.30 12.84 -43.44
C GLN A 13 -0.27 11.82 -42.92
N THR A 14 0.45 11.10 -43.79
CA THR A 14 1.39 10.06 -43.36
C THR A 14 2.75 10.61 -42.91
N LYS A 15 3.15 11.80 -43.37
CA LYS A 15 4.48 12.37 -43.07
C LYS A 15 4.55 13.15 -41.75
N ARG A 16 3.41 13.48 -41.15
CA ARG A 16 3.33 14.31 -39.93
C ARG A 16 3.47 13.48 -38.65
N TRP A 17 3.11 12.20 -38.67
CA TRP A 17 3.12 11.34 -37.50
C TRP A 17 4.50 10.74 -37.19
N SER A 18 5.33 10.46 -38.22
CA SER A 18 6.68 9.91 -38.01
C SER A 18 7.70 10.91 -37.45
N PHE A 19 7.47 12.23 -37.65
CA PHE A 19 8.36 13.29 -37.14
C PHE A 19 8.17 13.53 -35.64
N PHE A 20 6.95 13.33 -35.12
CA PHE A 20 6.67 13.43 -33.68
C PHE A 20 7.11 12.18 -32.91
N GLU A 21 7.04 10.98 -33.50
CA GLU A 21 7.49 9.73 -32.87
C GLU A 21 9.00 9.72 -32.59
N GLY A 22 9.83 10.24 -33.50
CA GLY A 22 11.29 10.32 -33.31
C GLY A 22 11.77 11.36 -32.31
N ILE A 23 10.97 12.40 -32.00
CA ILE A 23 11.30 13.45 -31.02
C ILE A 23 10.84 13.09 -29.60
N LEU A 24 9.76 12.30 -29.47
CA LEU A 24 9.28 11.85 -28.16
C LEU A 24 10.00 10.60 -27.66
N SER A 25 10.37 9.64 -28.51
CA SER A 25 10.83 8.30 -28.09
C SER A 25 12.07 8.30 -27.18
N ASP A 26 13.20 8.89 -27.58
CA ASP A 26 14.46 8.68 -26.84
C ASP A 26 14.59 9.52 -25.57
N ARG A 27 14.03 10.75 -25.56
CA ARG A 27 14.15 11.65 -24.42
C ARG A 27 13.08 11.40 -23.35
N THR A 28 11.88 10.93 -23.73
CA THR A 28 10.81 10.70 -22.75
C THR A 28 10.95 9.37 -22.01
N ILE A 29 11.50 8.33 -22.65
CA ILE A 29 11.74 7.03 -21.99
C ILE A 29 12.77 7.20 -20.85
N GLY A 30 13.89 7.89 -21.10
CA GLY A 30 14.88 8.17 -20.05
C GLY A 30 14.38 9.12 -18.94
N MET A 31 13.49 10.07 -19.29
CA MET A 31 12.90 10.98 -18.29
C MET A 31 11.85 10.26 -17.42
N MET A 32 11.16 9.26 -17.97
CA MET A 32 10.21 8.41 -17.25
C MET A 32 10.92 7.50 -16.24
N GLU A 33 12.05 6.89 -16.63
CA GLU A 33 12.88 6.09 -15.72
C GLU A 33 13.48 6.93 -14.58
N ALA A 34 13.93 8.15 -14.86
CA ALA A 34 14.43 9.07 -13.84
C ALA A 34 13.34 9.52 -12.85
N LEU A 35 12.12 9.77 -13.34
CA LEU A 35 10.96 10.14 -12.53
C LEU A 35 10.49 8.98 -11.62
N ASP A 36 10.50 7.74 -12.13
CA ASP A 36 10.23 6.57 -11.31
C ASP A 36 11.25 6.48 -10.16
N GLY A 37 12.55 6.59 -10.48
CA GLY A 37 13.66 6.62 -9.53
C GLY A 37 13.46 7.62 -8.39
N PHE A 38 13.09 8.85 -8.75
CA PHE A 38 12.86 9.93 -7.79
C PHE A 38 11.62 9.66 -6.90
N GLY A 39 10.57 9.08 -7.48
CA GLY A 39 9.35 8.67 -6.78
C GLY A 39 9.60 7.63 -5.68
N TYR A 40 10.44 6.62 -5.95
CA TYR A 40 10.83 5.63 -4.94
C TYR A 40 11.58 6.28 -3.78
N PHE A 41 12.56 7.11 -4.12
CA PHE A 41 13.44 7.73 -3.16
C PHE A 41 12.66 8.67 -2.23
N THR A 42 11.81 9.53 -2.79
CA THR A 42 11.02 10.48 -1.99
C THR A 42 10.01 9.77 -1.09
N THR A 43 9.24 8.80 -1.63
CA THR A 43 8.23 8.07 -0.85
C THR A 43 8.87 7.28 0.28
N GLY A 44 9.99 6.62 0.00
CA GLY A 44 10.74 5.88 1.00
C GLY A 44 11.30 6.76 2.11
N LEU A 45 11.88 7.90 1.73
CA LEU A 45 12.39 8.88 2.66
C LEU A 45 11.29 9.42 3.57
N SER A 46 10.08 9.70 3.05
CA SER A 46 8.96 10.18 3.85
C SER A 46 8.54 9.18 4.93
N PHE A 47 8.35 7.90 4.57
CA PHE A 47 7.99 6.88 5.55
C PHE A 47 9.07 6.67 6.60
N LEU A 48 10.34 6.66 6.18
CA LEU A 48 11.47 6.49 7.09
C LEU A 48 11.61 7.69 8.03
N ALA A 49 11.48 8.92 7.52
CA ALA A 49 11.53 10.14 8.33
C ALA A 49 10.41 10.17 9.37
N VAL A 50 9.17 9.88 8.98
CA VAL A 50 8.03 9.81 9.92
C VAL A 50 8.25 8.72 10.96
N SER A 51 8.68 7.53 10.54
CA SER A 51 8.96 6.41 11.45
C SER A 51 10.07 6.76 12.45
N MET A 52 11.13 7.43 11.98
CA MET A 52 12.23 7.89 12.81
C MET A 52 11.74 8.91 13.86
N VAL A 53 10.93 9.90 13.45
CA VAL A 53 10.36 10.90 14.37
C VAL A 53 9.48 10.23 15.41
N LEU A 54 8.59 9.32 15.01
CA LEU A 54 7.73 8.60 15.94
C LEU A 54 8.51 7.70 16.89
N PHE A 55 9.57 7.05 16.42
CA PHE A 55 10.46 6.25 17.25
C PHE A 55 11.16 7.09 18.33
N LEU A 56 11.74 8.24 17.95
CA LEU A 56 12.37 9.16 18.89
C LEU A 56 11.37 9.71 19.91
N ARG A 57 10.16 10.07 19.45
CA ARG A 57 9.08 10.52 20.32
C ARG A 57 8.70 9.43 21.33
N ALA A 58 8.52 8.19 20.88
CA ALA A 58 8.15 7.06 21.74
C ALA A 58 9.19 6.87 22.86
N TRP A 59 10.47 6.87 22.49
CA TRP A 59 11.57 6.74 23.45
C TRP A 59 11.63 7.90 24.44
N TYR A 60 11.43 9.13 23.95
CA TYR A 60 11.42 10.32 24.80
C TYR A 60 10.26 10.29 25.81
N VAL A 61 9.03 9.99 25.36
CA VAL A 61 7.86 9.90 26.23
C VAL A 61 8.03 8.78 27.26
N PHE A 62 8.55 7.62 26.85
CA PHE A 62 8.84 6.53 27.76
C PHE A 62 9.86 6.91 28.84
N ALA A 63 10.97 7.55 28.46
CA ALA A 63 12.02 7.94 29.39
C ALA A 63 11.52 8.93 30.47
N VAL A 64 10.54 9.78 30.14
CA VAL A 64 9.91 10.69 31.09
C VAL A 64 8.87 9.98 31.95
N ALA A 65 8.02 9.14 31.35
CA ALA A 65 6.87 8.51 32.03
C ALA A 65 7.23 7.31 32.91
N VAL A 66 8.38 6.66 32.68
CA VAL A 66 8.79 5.45 33.42
C VAL A 66 9.00 5.70 34.93
N GLY A 67 9.26 6.95 35.32
CA GLY A 67 9.46 7.33 36.72
C GLY A 67 8.17 7.39 37.55
N ASP A 68 7.04 7.70 36.91
CA ASP A 68 5.74 7.85 37.59
C ASP A 68 4.94 6.55 37.54
N ASP A 69 4.64 6.05 36.33
CA ASP A 69 3.81 4.86 36.09
C ASP A 69 4.47 3.92 35.09
N PRO A 70 5.33 2.98 35.54
CA PRO A 70 6.14 2.16 34.64
C PRO A 70 5.30 1.26 33.72
N VAL A 71 4.14 0.79 34.19
CA VAL A 71 3.28 -0.08 33.37
C VAL A 71 2.60 0.70 32.24
N LEU A 72 2.07 1.90 32.52
CA LEU A 72 1.49 2.77 31.50
C LEU A 72 2.54 3.24 30.49
N ALA A 73 3.74 3.56 30.96
CA ALA A 73 4.86 3.93 30.12
C ALA A 73 5.22 2.80 29.14
N VAL A 74 5.31 1.56 29.60
CA VAL A 74 5.59 0.38 28.75
C VAL A 74 4.46 0.14 27.74
N LEU A 75 3.19 0.20 28.15
CA LEU A 75 2.06 0.02 27.25
C LEU A 75 2.03 1.10 26.15
N GLY A 76 2.26 2.36 26.52
CA GLY A 76 2.38 3.46 25.57
C GLY A 76 3.57 3.28 24.61
N LEU A 77 4.71 2.83 25.13
CA LEU A 77 5.88 2.52 24.32
C LEU A 77 5.62 1.39 23.33
N VAL A 78 5.02 0.29 23.79
CA VAL A 78 4.62 -0.82 22.92
C VAL A 78 3.68 -0.29 21.84
N HIS A 79 2.64 0.45 22.21
CA HIS A 79 1.73 1.06 21.23
C HIS A 79 2.48 1.83 20.14
N ASP A 80 3.34 2.77 20.52
CA ASP A 80 4.09 3.61 19.59
C ASP A 80 5.10 2.81 18.74
N LEU A 81 5.82 1.86 19.32
CA LEU A 81 6.75 0.99 18.58
C LEU A 81 6.04 0.11 17.57
N LEU A 82 4.90 -0.43 17.95
CA LEU A 82 4.07 -1.26 17.09
C LEU A 82 3.62 -0.40 15.88
N LEU A 83 3.41 0.92 16.07
CA LEU A 83 3.05 1.87 15.01
C LEU A 83 4.22 2.04 14.04
N VAL A 84 5.41 2.26 14.58
CA VAL A 84 6.66 2.35 13.81
C VAL A 84 6.85 1.09 12.96
N ILE A 85 6.61 -0.10 13.53
CA ILE A 85 6.68 -1.36 12.79
C ILE A 85 5.66 -1.42 11.64
N ILE A 86 4.40 -0.99 11.83
CA ILE A 86 3.45 -0.87 10.69
C ILE A 86 4.02 0.04 9.63
N LEU A 87 4.52 1.23 10.00
CA LEU A 87 5.00 2.19 9.00
C LEU A 87 6.19 1.64 8.20
N LEU A 88 7.08 0.89 8.85
CA LEU A 88 8.18 0.20 8.18
C LEU A 88 7.69 -0.93 7.26
N GLU A 89 6.64 -1.65 7.66
CA GLU A 89 6.00 -2.66 6.84
C GLU A 89 5.27 -2.04 5.63
N LEU A 90 4.60 -0.91 5.84
CA LEU A 90 3.97 -0.11 4.80
C LEU A 90 5.03 0.45 3.83
N PHE A 91 6.17 0.89 4.34
CA PHE A 91 7.30 1.31 3.51
C PHE A 91 7.76 0.18 2.61
N ARG A 92 8.04 -1.01 3.17
CA ARG A 92 8.47 -2.19 2.40
C ARG A 92 7.49 -2.50 1.29
N THR A 93 6.20 -2.51 1.60
CA THR A 93 5.15 -2.84 0.63
C THR A 93 4.92 -1.76 -0.41
N THR A 94 4.98 -0.48 -0.06
CA THR A 94 4.87 0.64 -1.00
C THR A 94 6.03 0.65 -1.99
N ILE A 95 7.26 0.42 -1.52
CA ILE A 95 8.42 0.30 -2.41
C ILE A 95 8.28 -0.91 -3.33
N ASN A 96 7.84 -2.05 -2.80
CA ASN A 96 7.62 -3.25 -3.62
C ASN A 96 6.53 -3.03 -4.68
N PHE A 97 5.48 -2.30 -4.32
CA PHE A 97 4.38 -1.94 -5.20
C PHE A 97 4.82 -1.00 -6.33
N LEU A 98 5.48 0.11 -5.99
CA LEU A 98 5.99 1.02 -7.03
C LEU A 98 6.93 0.24 -7.96
N LYS A 99 7.79 -0.67 -7.44
CA LYS A 99 8.83 -1.36 -8.25
C LYS A 99 8.22 -2.24 -9.31
N THR A 100 7.13 -2.90 -8.94
CA THR A 100 6.46 -3.86 -9.82
C THR A 100 5.51 -3.15 -10.79
N LYS A 101 5.08 -1.90 -10.50
CA LYS A 101 4.09 -1.11 -11.25
C LYS A 101 2.75 -1.79 -11.54
N VAL A 102 2.52 -3.00 -11.03
CA VAL A 102 1.28 -3.75 -11.17
C VAL A 102 0.43 -3.53 -9.93
N ILE A 103 -0.76 -2.97 -10.12
CA ILE A 103 -1.74 -2.80 -9.05
C ILE A 103 -2.37 -4.15 -8.75
N THR A 104 -1.78 -4.88 -7.81
CA THR A 104 -2.36 -6.10 -7.26
C THR A 104 -3.10 -5.75 -5.97
N LEU A 105 -4.33 -6.25 -5.82
CA LEU A 105 -5.10 -6.05 -4.59
C LEU A 105 -4.51 -6.83 -3.40
N GLU A 106 -3.85 -7.96 -3.67
CA GLU A 106 -3.36 -8.88 -2.65
C GLU A 106 -2.41 -8.22 -1.62
N PRO A 107 -1.33 -7.52 -2.02
CA PRO A 107 -0.42 -6.85 -1.08
C PRO A 107 -1.12 -5.78 -0.25
N PHE A 108 -2.04 -5.03 -0.85
CA PHE A 108 -2.79 -3.97 -0.16
C PHE A 108 -3.67 -4.55 0.95
N LEU A 109 -4.42 -5.62 0.66
CA LEU A 109 -5.26 -6.27 1.66
C LEU A 109 -4.44 -6.89 2.79
N TYR A 110 -3.25 -7.46 2.53
CA TYR A 110 -2.38 -7.96 3.61
C TYR A 110 -1.95 -6.85 4.57
N ILE A 111 -1.56 -5.68 4.06
CA ILE A 111 -1.17 -4.53 4.90
C ILE A 111 -2.33 -4.07 5.77
N CYS A 112 -3.54 -3.96 5.19
CA CYS A 112 -4.73 -3.56 5.93
C CYS A 112 -5.07 -4.56 7.05
N VAL A 113 -4.90 -5.87 6.82
CA VAL A 113 -5.12 -6.90 7.83
C VAL A 113 -4.07 -6.81 8.95
N ILE A 114 -2.79 -6.65 8.62
CA ILE A 114 -1.71 -6.49 9.62
C ILE A 114 -1.96 -5.24 10.47
N ALA A 115 -2.29 -4.11 9.84
CA ALA A 115 -2.56 -2.85 10.53
C ALA A 115 -3.77 -2.95 11.48
N SER A 116 -4.84 -3.61 11.03
CA SER A 116 -6.06 -3.81 11.82
C SER A 116 -5.83 -4.78 12.98
N THR A 117 -5.14 -5.90 12.74
CA THR A 117 -4.77 -6.87 13.79
C THR A 117 -3.93 -6.22 14.88
N ARG A 118 -2.94 -5.40 14.48
CA ARG A 118 -2.18 -4.62 15.46
C ARG A 118 -3.09 -3.74 16.31
N ARG A 119 -4.00 -2.97 15.68
CA ARG A 119 -4.91 -2.05 16.40
C ARG A 119 -5.76 -2.80 17.42
N ILE A 120 -6.25 -3.99 17.06
CA ILE A 120 -6.99 -4.86 17.97
C ILE A 120 -6.12 -5.27 19.17
N LEU A 121 -4.89 -5.75 18.94
CA LEU A 121 -3.98 -6.19 20.01
C LEU A 121 -3.63 -5.05 20.98
N THR A 122 -3.29 -3.87 20.45
CA THR A 122 -2.92 -2.73 21.31
C THR A 122 -4.12 -2.16 22.07
N THR A 123 -5.30 -2.07 21.44
CA THR A 123 -6.50 -1.57 22.12
C THR A 123 -7.01 -2.58 23.16
N GLY A 124 -6.94 -3.88 22.90
CA GLY A 124 -7.26 -4.92 23.88
C GLY A 124 -6.34 -4.87 25.11
N ALA A 125 -5.04 -4.66 24.90
CA ALA A 125 -4.08 -4.52 25.99
C ALA A 125 -4.33 -3.28 26.85
N GLN A 126 -4.70 -2.15 26.25
CA GLN A 126 -5.08 -0.94 27.00
C GLN A 126 -6.32 -1.15 27.87
N VAL A 127 -7.37 -1.77 27.33
CA VAL A 127 -8.63 -2.01 28.05
C VAL A 127 -8.44 -2.92 29.25
N SER A 128 -7.58 -3.94 29.14
CA SER A 128 -7.30 -4.87 30.26
C SER A 128 -6.62 -4.20 31.46
N TYR A 129 -6.01 -3.02 31.27
CA TYR A 129 -5.27 -2.32 32.31
C TYR A 129 -6.06 -1.17 32.96
N MET A 130 -7.02 -0.57 32.25
CA MET A 130 -7.88 0.47 32.80
C MET A 130 -8.96 -0.17 33.70
N GLY A 131 -8.54 -0.63 34.89
CA GLY A 131 -9.34 -1.42 35.84
C GLY A 131 -10.53 -0.71 36.50
N GLU A 132 -10.78 0.57 36.20
CA GLU A 132 -11.95 1.32 36.66
C GLU A 132 -12.51 2.17 35.51
N LEU A 133 -13.28 1.55 34.63
CA LEU A 133 -14.00 2.26 33.58
C LEU A 133 -15.47 2.34 33.99
N THR A 134 -16.03 3.55 33.98
CA THR A 134 -17.49 3.74 33.93
C THR A 134 -18.04 2.92 32.75
N ASP A 135 -19.16 2.20 32.95
CA ASP A 135 -19.77 1.30 31.96
C ASP A 135 -19.88 1.91 30.54
N LEU A 136 -20.10 3.22 30.46
CA LEU A 136 -20.17 3.98 29.21
C LEU A 136 -18.85 3.97 28.41
N ILE A 137 -17.73 4.16 29.09
CA ILE A 137 -16.39 4.26 28.46
C ILE A 137 -15.96 2.86 28.01
N PHE A 138 -16.17 1.85 28.86
CA PHE A 138 -15.89 0.47 28.52
C PHE A 138 -16.70 0.00 27.29
N ASN A 139 -18.00 0.30 27.24
CA ASN A 139 -18.83 -0.07 26.09
C ASN A 139 -18.38 0.63 24.79
N ARG A 140 -17.95 1.90 24.86
CA ARG A 140 -17.38 2.60 23.71
C ARG A 140 -16.08 1.95 23.21
N TYR A 141 -15.18 1.54 24.12
CA TYR A 141 -13.97 0.80 23.75
C TYR A 141 -14.28 -0.57 23.14
N LEU A 142 -15.26 -1.30 23.69
CA LEU A 142 -15.72 -2.56 23.11
C LEU A 142 -16.31 -2.36 21.71
N MET A 143 -17.07 -1.28 21.50
CA MET A 143 -17.61 -0.95 20.18
C MET A 143 -16.50 -0.62 19.18
N ASP A 144 -15.49 0.16 19.59
CA ASP A 144 -14.32 0.45 18.76
C ASP A 144 -13.52 -0.82 18.43
N LEU A 145 -13.30 -1.71 19.41
CA LEU A 145 -12.67 -3.01 19.17
C LEU A 145 -13.49 -3.87 18.21
N GLY A 146 -14.80 -3.98 18.44
CA GLY A 146 -15.73 -4.71 17.59
C GLY A 146 -15.75 -4.17 16.15
N ALA A 147 -15.70 -2.84 15.98
CA ALA A 147 -15.61 -2.21 14.66
C ALA A 147 -14.30 -2.58 13.95
N ASN A 148 -13.16 -2.58 14.65
CA ASN A 148 -11.89 -3.01 14.05
C ASN A 148 -11.91 -4.49 13.65
N VAL A 149 -12.52 -5.37 14.47
CA VAL A 149 -12.71 -6.79 14.14
C VAL A 149 -13.60 -6.95 12.90
N LEU A 150 -14.69 -6.18 12.81
CA LEU A 150 -15.58 -6.19 11.65
C LEU A 150 -14.83 -5.80 10.36
N VAL A 151 -13.99 -4.76 10.42
CA VAL A 151 -13.14 -4.36 9.29
C VAL A 151 -12.22 -5.52 8.86
N VAL A 152 -11.59 -6.22 9.81
CA VAL A 152 -10.75 -7.39 9.50
C VAL A 152 -11.56 -8.49 8.81
N VAL A 153 -12.77 -8.81 9.30
CA VAL A 153 -13.65 -9.82 8.68
C VAL A 153 -14.00 -9.43 7.25
N VAL A 154 -14.38 -8.17 7.02
CA VAL A 154 -14.68 -7.65 5.67
C VAL A 154 -13.46 -7.78 4.74
N LEU A 155 -12.27 -7.44 5.24
CA LEU A 155 -11.02 -7.57 4.46
C LEU A 155 -10.70 -9.03 4.13
N ILE A 156 -10.86 -9.96 5.07
CA ILE A 156 -10.64 -11.40 4.83
C ILE A 156 -11.60 -11.91 3.75
N VAL A 157 -12.88 -11.52 3.82
CA VAL A 157 -13.87 -11.86 2.79
C VAL A 157 -13.46 -11.28 1.44
N ALA A 158 -13.00 -10.04 1.39
CA ALA A 158 -12.52 -9.42 0.15
C ALA A 158 -11.30 -10.15 -0.44
N VAL A 159 -10.31 -10.57 0.38
CA VAL A 159 -9.18 -11.41 -0.07
C VAL A 159 -9.70 -12.73 -0.64
N TYR A 160 -10.63 -13.37 0.05
CA TYR A 160 -11.19 -14.64 -0.35
C TYR A 160 -11.89 -14.58 -1.70
N LEU A 161 -12.70 -13.54 -1.93
CA LEU A 161 -13.34 -13.31 -3.23
C LEU A 161 -12.31 -13.01 -4.32
N SER A 162 -11.33 -12.12 -4.04
CA SER A 162 -10.29 -11.74 -4.99
C SER A 162 -9.48 -12.94 -5.52
N ARG A 163 -9.20 -13.91 -4.64
CA ARG A 163 -8.48 -15.14 -5.01
C ARG A 163 -9.29 -16.10 -5.89
N ARG A 164 -10.63 -16.06 -5.83
CA ARG A 164 -11.49 -16.96 -6.61
C ARG A 164 -11.71 -16.51 -8.06
N THR A 165 -11.47 -15.24 -8.36
CA THR A 165 -11.68 -14.66 -9.70
C THR A 165 -10.46 -14.76 -10.62
N ALA A 166 -9.31 -15.31 -10.17
CA ALA A 166 -8.16 -15.57 -11.03
C ALA A 166 -8.47 -16.70 -12.03
N PRO A 167 -8.65 -16.43 -13.33
CA PRO A 167 -9.00 -17.46 -14.29
C PRO A 167 -7.81 -18.44 -14.46
N PRO A 168 -8.05 -19.75 -14.55
CA PRO A 168 -6.99 -20.70 -14.88
C PRO A 168 -6.40 -20.28 -16.23
N ALA A 169 -5.09 -19.99 -16.23
CA ALA A 169 -4.36 -19.70 -17.46
C ALA A 169 -4.60 -20.85 -18.43
N MET A 170 -5.34 -20.54 -19.51
CA MET A 170 -5.73 -21.49 -20.53
C MET A 170 -4.42 -22.02 -21.14
N ILE A 171 -4.08 -23.25 -20.76
CA ILE A 171 -2.96 -24.00 -21.34
C ILE A 171 -3.35 -24.25 -22.79
N TRP A 172 -2.95 -23.34 -23.69
CA TRP A 172 -2.81 -23.65 -25.11
C TRP A 172 -1.63 -24.61 -25.24
N ARG A 173 -1.90 -25.88 -24.90
CA ARG A 173 -1.08 -27.03 -25.24
C ARG A 173 -0.91 -26.98 -26.75
N ASN A 174 0.29 -26.60 -27.19
CA ASN A 174 0.76 -26.81 -28.55
C ASN A 174 0.59 -28.31 -28.88
N GLU A 175 -0.47 -28.62 -29.61
CA GLU A 175 -0.80 -29.94 -30.13
C GLU A 175 -0.67 -29.91 -31.66
N ASN A 176 0.40 -29.29 -32.17
CA ASN A 176 0.64 -29.19 -33.61
C ASN A 176 2.08 -29.57 -34.00
N SER A 177 2.89 -30.12 -33.09
CA SER A 177 4.28 -30.50 -33.40
C SER A 177 4.55 -32.00 -33.55
N SER A 178 3.54 -32.87 -33.70
CA SER A 178 3.83 -34.31 -33.80
C SER A 178 2.85 -35.16 -34.61
N LEU A 179 2.11 -34.61 -35.58
CA LEU A 179 1.40 -35.43 -36.56
C LEU A 179 1.53 -34.85 -37.97
N HIS A 180 2.44 -35.48 -38.73
CA HIS A 180 2.55 -35.55 -40.19
C HIS A 180 3.04 -34.33 -40.97
#